data_AF-A0A517XSX2-F1
#
_entry.id   AF-A0A517XSX2-F1
#
_cell.length_a   1.000
_cell.length_b   1.000
_cell.length_c   1.000
_cell.angle_alpha   90.00
_cell.angle_beta   90.00
_cell.angle_gamma   90.00
#
_symmetry.space_group_name_H-M   'P 1'
#
loop_
_entity.id
_entity.type
_entity.pdbx_description
1 polymer ?
#
loop_
_entity_poly.entity_id
_entity_poly.type
_entity_poly.pdbx_seq_one_letter_code
_entity_poly.pdbx_strand_id
1 'polypeptide(L)' 'MNIITVGARVKYRRTFLQSISCFTGPLPYARGRVVDITSLGKDILLARIAWDGLGNVPERVNAANLTYESDPERA' A
#
# COMPACT_ATOMS: atom_id res chain seq x y z
N MET A 1 -9.36 11.00 5.96
CA MET A 1 -8.55 9.77 6.04
C MET A 1 -9.29 8.70 5.25
N ASN A 2 -8.83 8.34 4.06
CA ASN A 2 -9.47 7.28 3.28
C ASN A 2 -9.15 5.95 3.94
N ILE A 3 -10.17 5.25 4.44
CA ILE A 3 -10.04 3.92 5.02
C ILE A 3 -9.89 2.94 3.85
N ILE A 4 -8.78 2.21 3.81
CA ILE A 4 -8.54 1.15 2.82
C ILE A 4 -9.42 -0.05 3.19
N THR A 5 -10.06 -0.66 2.19
CA THR A 5 -11.00 -1.77 2.37
C THR A 5 -10.55 -3.02 1.63
N VAL A 6 -10.99 -4.19 2.09
CA VAL A 6 -10.76 -5.46 1.37
C VAL A 6 -11.41 -5.37 -0.01
N GLY A 7 -10.69 -5.83 -1.03
CA GLY A 7 -11.10 -5.76 -2.43
C GLY A 7 -10.66 -4.49 -3.16
N ALA A 8 -10.18 -3.46 -2.46
CA ALA A 8 -9.68 -2.23 -3.06
C ALA A 8 -8.41 -2.45 -3.88
N ARG A 9 -8.28 -1.71 -4.99
CA ARG A 9 -7.03 -1.57 -5.74
C ARG A 9 -6.18 -0.46 -5.12
N VAL A 10 -4.93 -0.79 -4.80
CA VAL A 10 -4.05 0.08 -4.01
C VAL A 10 -2.67 0.21 -4.61
N LYS A 11 -2.00 1.28 -4.22
CA LYS A 11 -0.58 1.57 -4.43
C LYS A 11 0.05 2.08 -3.14
N TYR A 12 1.37 2.09 -3.06
CA TYR A 12 2.06 2.80 -2.00
C TYR A 12 1.84 4.31 -2.13
N ARG A 13 1.66 4.99 -0.99
CA ARG A 13 1.61 6.44 -0.93
C ARG A 13 2.94 7.05 -1.36
N ARG A 14 2.87 8.12 -2.14
CA ARG A 14 4.06 8.88 -2.54
C ARG A 14 4.85 9.40 -1.34
N THR A 15 4.17 9.94 -0.33
CA THR A 15 4.83 10.49 0.88
C THR A 15 5.56 9.43 1.69
N PHE A 16 5.03 8.20 1.76
CA PHE A 16 5.71 7.07 2.37
C PHE A 16 6.98 6.71 1.60
N LEU A 17 6.88 6.54 0.27
CA LEU A 17 8.03 6.23 -0.58
C LEU A 17 9.15 7.28 -0.45
N GLN A 18 8.78 8.57 -0.41
CA GLN A 18 9.72 9.68 -0.17
C GLN A 18 10.38 9.59 1.21
N SER A 19 9.63 9.25 2.27
CA SER A 19 10.17 9.15 3.64
C SER A 19 11.24 8.07 3.80
N ILE A 20 11.25 7.06 2.92
CA ILE A 20 12.25 5.99 2.91
C ILE A 20 13.24 6.11 1.74
N SER A 21 13.27 7.25 1.04
CA SER A 21 14.09 7.51 -0.15
C SER A 21 13.95 6.43 -1.25
N CYS A 22 12.78 5.80 -1.37
CA CYS A 22 12.50 4.75 -2.34
C CYS A 22 11.86 5.36 -3.60
N PHE A 23 12.71 5.82 -4.51
CA PHE A 23 12.28 6.44 -5.78
C PHE A 23 12.30 5.47 -6.97
N THR A 24 12.99 4.33 -6.83
CA THR A 24 13.17 3.32 -7.87
C THR A 24 12.91 1.92 -7.34
N GLY A 25 12.89 0.94 -8.23
CA GLY A 25 12.64 -0.47 -7.89
C GLY A 25 11.15 -0.81 -7.87
N PRO A 26 10.76 -1.97 -7.31
CA PRO A 26 9.41 -2.50 -7.45
C PRO A 26 8.36 -1.76 -6.59
N LEU A 27 8.74 -1.21 -5.43
CA LEU A 27 7.78 -0.57 -4.52
C LEU A 27 7.03 0.62 -5.15
N PRO A 28 7.68 1.61 -5.80
CA PRO A 28 6.99 2.74 -6.41
C PRO A 28 5.96 2.37 -7.49
N TYR A 29 6.23 1.29 -8.21
CA TYR A 29 5.39 0.80 -9.30
C TYR A 29 4.41 -0.29 -8.86
N ALA A 30 4.44 -0.70 -7.59
CA ALA A 30 3.56 -1.75 -7.08
C ALA A 30 2.09 -1.33 -7.13
N ARG A 31 1.29 -2.18 -7.78
CA ARG A 31 -0.17 -2.13 -7.85
C ARG A 31 -0.71 -3.50 -7.50
N GLY A 32 -1.80 -3.52 -6.77
CA GLY A 32 -2.36 -4.77 -6.27
C GLY A 32 -3.70 -4.60 -5.60
N ARG A 33 -4.25 -5.72 -5.15
CA ARG A 33 -5.57 -5.78 -4.50
C ARG A 33 -5.43 -6.17 -3.04
N VAL A 34 -6.13 -5.45 -2.17
CA VAL A 34 -6.22 -5.82 -0.75
C VAL A 34 -7.05 -7.09 -0.62
N VAL A 35 -6.47 -8.14 -0.05
CA VAL A 35 -7.13 -9.44 0.13
C VAL A 35 -7.56 -9.67 1.58
N ASP A 36 -6.91 -9.01 2.53
CA ASP A 36 -7.22 -9.14 3.95
C ASP A 36 -6.75 -7.89 4.72
N ILE A 37 -7.40 -7.59 5.84
CA ILE A 37 -6.99 -6.51 6.76
C ILE A 37 -7.07 -7.07 8.18
N THR A 38 -5.94 -7.05 8.89
CA THR A 38 -5.85 -7.49 10.27
C THR A 38 -5.34 -6.35 11.16
N SER A 39 -5.92 -6.20 12.34
CA SER A 39 -5.39 -5.27 13.35
C SER A 39 -4.12 -5.83 14.00
N LEU A 40 -3.09 -5.01 14.13
CA LEU A 40 -1.91 -5.27 14.93
C LEU A 40 -1.92 -4.31 16.13
N GLY A 41 -2.38 -4.79 17.28
CA GLY A 41 -2.60 -3.93 18.44
C GLY A 41 -3.84 -3.04 18.26
N LYS A 42 -3.82 -1.84 18.86
CA LYS A 42 -4.98 -0.93 18.87
C LYS A 42 -5.06 -0.01 17.65
N ASP A 43 -3.91 0.45 17.15
CA ASP A 43 -3.86 1.59 16.22
C ASP A 43 -3.32 1.25 14.84
N ILE A 44 -2.75 0.05 14.64
CA ILE A 44 -2.11 -0.34 13.38
C ILE A 44 -2.99 -1.34 12.65
N LEU A 45 -3.29 -1.05 11.39
CA LEU A 45 -3.94 -1.98 10.47
C LEU A 45 -2.91 -2.50 9.47
N LEU A 46 -2.79 -3.83 9.39
CA LEU A 46 -2.00 -4.51 8.39
C LEU A 46 -2.91 -4.97 7.25
N ALA A 47 -2.66 -4.45 6.05
CA ALA A 47 -3.27 -4.94 4.83
C ALA A 47 -2.39 -6.03 4.23
N ARG A 48 -3.01 -7.15 3.84
CA ARG A 48 -2.39 -8.12 2.93
C ARG A 48 -2.77 -7.76 1.51
N ILE A 49 -1.80 -7.63 0.63
CA ILE A 49 -1.99 -7.25 -0.77
C ILE A 49 -1.51 -8.37 -1.69
N ALA A 50 -2.38 -8.75 -2.63
CA ALA A 50 -2.00 -9.52 -3.80
C ALA A 50 -1.51 -8.55 -4.88
N TRP A 51 -0.20 -8.45 -5.06
CA TRP A 51 0.44 -7.56 -6.02
C TRP A 51 0.39 -8.13 -7.45
N ASP A 52 0.25 -7.28 -8.46
CA ASP A 52 -0.01 -7.65 -9.86
C ASP A 52 1.22 -8.22 -10.61
N GLY A 53 2.25 -8.72 -9.91
CA GLY A 53 3.40 -9.41 -10.54
C GLY A 53 4.80 -8.84 -10.25
N LEU A 54 4.95 -8.01 -9.23
CA LEU A 54 6.28 -7.56 -8.80
C LEU A 54 6.86 -8.51 -7.74
N GLY A 55 7.92 -9.23 -8.09
CA GLY A 55 8.75 -9.94 -7.12
C GLY A 55 9.37 -8.95 -6.11
N ASN A 56 9.58 -9.39 -4.87
CA ASN A 56 10.20 -8.63 -3.78
C ASN A 56 9.39 -7.44 -3.23
N VAL A 57 8.06 -7.38 -3.45
CA VAL A 57 7.19 -6.44 -2.74
C VAL A 57 6.58 -7.13 -1.51
N PRO A 58 6.67 -6.54 -0.31
CA PRO A 58 6.07 -7.14 0.88
C PRO A 58 4.55 -7.32 0.74
N GLU A 59 4.05 -8.55 0.96
CA GLU A 59 2.61 -8.82 0.92
C GLU A 59 1.86 -8.15 2.07
N ARG A 60 2.49 -8.02 3.25
CA ARG A 60 1.89 -7.41 4.44
C ARG A 60 2.44 -6.01 4.63
N VAL A 61 1.56 -5.02 4.60
CA VAL A 61 1.92 -3.61 4.65
C VAL A 61 1.00 -2.89 5.62
N ASN A 62 1.55 -1.91 6.35
CA ASN A 62 0.72 -1.00 7.13
C ASN A 62 -0.24 -0.25 6.18
N ALA A 63 -1.55 -0.36 6.40
CA ALA A 63 -2.57 0.26 5.57
C ALA A 63 -2.42 1.79 5.46
N ALA A 64 -1.79 2.44 6.46
CA ALA A 64 -1.48 3.86 6.43
C ALA A 64 -0.48 4.25 5.32
N ASN A 65 0.34 3.30 4.85
CA ASN A 65 1.33 3.52 3.79
C ASN A 65 0.74 3.32 2.39
N LEU A 66 -0.56 3.00 2.30
CA LEU A 66 -1.26 2.73 1.05
C LEU A 66 -2.25 3.84 0.72
N THR A 67 -2.55 3.99 -0.56
CA THR A 67 -3.70 4.75 -1.05
C THR A 67 -4.42 3.98 -2.15
N TYR A 68 -5.64 4.40 -2.47
CA TYR A 68 -6.36 3.89 -3.63
C TYR A 68 -5.57 4.21 -4.90
N GLU A 69 -5.52 3.27 -5.84
CA GLU A 69 -4.77 3.48 -7.07
C GLU A 69 -5.29 4.67 -7.89
N SER A 70 -6.61 4.85 -7.89
CA SER A 70 -7.31 5.96 -8.54
C SER A 70 -7.08 7.31 -7.87
N ASP A 71 -6.47 7.36 -6.68
CA ASP A 71 -6.24 8.60 -5.96
C ASP A 71 -5.16 9.43 -6.68
N PRO A 72 -5.49 10.63 -7.20
CA PRO A 72 -4.50 11.54 -7.74
C PRO A 72 -3.73 12.18 -6.58
N GLU A 73 -2.74 11.46 -6.04
CA GLU A 73 -1.84 12.01 -5.04
C GLU A 73 -1.17 13.26 -5.63
N ARG A 74 -1.51 14.45 -5.08
CA ARG A 74 -0.94 15.73 -5.51
C ARG A 74 0.58 15.70 -5.37
N ALA A 75 1.25 16.31 -6.35
CA ALA A 75 2.70 16.39 -6.47
C ALA A 75 3.34 17.20 -5.34
#